data_AF-A0A4J1UYS4-F1
#
_entry.id   AF-A0A4J1UYS4-F1
#
_cell.length_a   1.000
_cell.length_b   1.000
_cell.length_c   1.000
_cell.angle_alpha   90.00
_cell.angle_beta   90.00
_cell.angle_gamma   90.00
#
_symmetry.space_group_name_H-M   'P 1'
#
loop_
_entity.id
_entity.type
_entity.pdbx_description
1 polymer ?
#
loop_
_entity_poly.entity_id
_entity_poly.type
_entity_poly.pdbx_seq_one_letter_code
_entity_poly.pdbx_strand_id
1 'polypeptide(L)'
;MLAEAIIKNGIEIVVVTDHNTTKGIKKLQMAVSIIMKNYPIYDIHPHILHGVEISAADKLHIVCIYDYEQESWVNQWLSENIISEKDGSYQHSLTIMKDFNNQKIVNYIAHFNSYDILKKGSHLSGAYKRKIFSKENTRFIGVKNINSIEGSRKKLLADFNCEPNFLLDNDSHEIDSLGKNNLWLKGGKISFKMFQEALFDYNVSVSLCKPSFKQKSYIKGLYIENRGENRSFLAGDKLKKVLTFSPSMNCLIGGRGTGKSTLIDMLQFVLSQDCDKQSKLEFLCNHANAFVLYVLEETEYIIEVSLPDVKQENKDNILQYYGQNRENKFGYPYRFNSDTIKEWTRSQYTKVYKVEGNHFKLVDKTRILEKMFDRRYSVNELVKTADGEKITEFISNLMIKNKKLETRLWAKNSDTRIV
;
A
#
# COMPACT_ATOMS: atom_id res chain seq x y z
N MET A 1 -14.05 -27.44 -13.50
CA MET A 1 -12.59 -27.52 -13.71
C MET A 1 -11.92 -26.15 -13.68
N LEU A 2 -12.14 -25.24 -14.65
CA LEU A 2 -11.47 -23.92 -14.63
C LEU A 2 -11.74 -23.08 -13.35
N ALA A 3 -13.02 -22.91 -12.97
CA ALA A 3 -13.39 -22.19 -11.76
C ALA A 3 -12.76 -22.78 -10.49
N GLU A 4 -12.69 -24.11 -10.40
CA GLU A 4 -12.05 -24.81 -9.28
C GLU A 4 -10.54 -24.58 -9.24
N ALA A 5 -9.87 -24.59 -10.40
CA ALA A 5 -8.45 -24.28 -10.50
C ALA A 5 -8.13 -22.84 -10.09
N ILE A 6 -8.97 -21.86 -10.46
CA ILE A 6 -8.86 -20.46 -10.02
C ILE A 6 -8.88 -20.37 -8.49
N ILE A 7 -9.86 -21.02 -7.86
CA ILE A 7 -10.03 -21.01 -6.41
C ILE A 7 -8.86 -21.70 -5.71
N LYS A 8 -8.45 -22.89 -6.18
CA LYS A 8 -7.34 -23.66 -5.62
C LYS A 8 -5.99 -22.93 -5.72
N ASN A 9 -5.80 -22.11 -6.74
CA ASN A 9 -4.59 -21.28 -6.90
C ASN A 9 -4.67 -19.96 -6.11
N GLY A 10 -5.76 -19.71 -5.37
CA GLY A 10 -5.95 -18.50 -4.58
C GLY A 10 -6.06 -17.22 -5.40
N ILE A 11 -6.60 -17.31 -6.63
CA ILE A 11 -6.77 -16.16 -7.52
C ILE A 11 -8.03 -15.40 -7.12
N GLU A 12 -7.86 -14.16 -6.66
CA GLU A 12 -8.95 -13.32 -6.15
C GLU A 12 -9.66 -12.50 -7.24
N ILE A 13 -9.00 -12.24 -8.38
CA ILE A 13 -9.55 -11.47 -9.50
C ILE A 13 -9.22 -12.20 -10.80
N VAL A 14 -10.22 -12.38 -11.65
CA VAL A 14 -10.06 -12.94 -12.99
C VAL A 14 -10.69 -12.01 -14.00
N VAL A 15 -9.95 -11.63 -15.03
CA VAL A 15 -10.50 -10.95 -16.20
C VAL A 15 -10.74 -12.01 -17.26
N VAL A 16 -11.98 -12.16 -17.73
CA VAL A 16 -12.29 -13.08 -18.83
C VAL A 16 -12.18 -12.32 -20.13
N THR A 17 -11.35 -12.78 -21.04
CA THR A 17 -11.04 -12.11 -22.31
C THR A 17 -11.14 -13.10 -23.47
N ASP A 18 -12.32 -13.70 -23.66
CA ASP A 18 -12.53 -14.60 -24.81
C ASP A 18 -12.32 -13.83 -26.13
N HIS A 19 -11.87 -14.55 -27.17
CA HIS A 19 -11.70 -13.96 -28.49
C HIS A 19 -13.03 -13.50 -29.08
N ASN A 20 -13.14 -12.19 -29.32
CA ASN A 20 -14.23 -11.54 -30.07
C ASN A 20 -15.64 -11.74 -29.47
N THR A 21 -15.75 -12.21 -28.23
CA THR A 21 -17.02 -12.54 -27.58
C THR A 21 -16.94 -12.33 -26.07
N THR A 22 -18.09 -12.12 -25.42
CA THR A 22 -18.20 -11.89 -23.97
C THR A 22 -18.87 -13.08 -23.25
N LYS A 23 -19.17 -14.15 -23.98
CA LYS A 23 -19.98 -15.29 -23.52
C LYS A 23 -19.37 -16.03 -22.33
N GLY A 24 -18.05 -16.13 -22.22
CA GLY A 24 -17.38 -16.84 -21.12
C GLY A 24 -17.53 -16.17 -19.76
N ILE A 25 -17.78 -14.84 -19.72
CA ILE A 25 -17.93 -14.09 -18.47
C ILE A 25 -19.03 -14.70 -17.61
N LYS A 26 -20.26 -14.77 -18.16
CA LYS A 26 -21.43 -15.32 -17.45
C LYS A 26 -21.26 -16.80 -17.12
N LYS A 27 -20.62 -17.57 -18.01
CA LYS A 27 -20.33 -18.99 -17.76
C LYS A 27 -19.41 -19.18 -16.56
N LEU A 28 -18.34 -18.39 -16.47
CA LEU A 28 -17.39 -18.48 -15.35
C LEU A 28 -18.00 -17.98 -14.04
N GLN A 29 -18.75 -16.86 -14.07
CA GLN A 29 -19.49 -16.36 -12.90
C GLN A 29 -20.45 -17.43 -12.34
N MET A 30 -21.19 -18.11 -13.21
CA MET A 30 -22.07 -19.20 -12.81
C MET A 30 -21.29 -20.38 -12.22
N ALA A 31 -20.19 -20.79 -12.87
CA ALA A 31 -19.36 -21.89 -12.38
C ALA A 31 -18.74 -21.61 -11.01
N VAL A 32 -18.25 -20.39 -10.77
CA VAL A 32 -17.75 -19.96 -9.45
C VAL A 32 -18.87 -19.99 -8.42
N SER A 33 -20.04 -19.43 -8.74
CA SER A 33 -21.20 -19.40 -7.84
C SER A 33 -21.64 -20.81 -7.40
N ILE A 34 -21.66 -21.77 -8.33
CA ILE A 34 -21.99 -23.17 -8.03
C ILE A 34 -20.96 -23.80 -7.07
N ILE A 35 -19.67 -23.58 -7.31
CA ILE A 35 -18.61 -24.13 -6.45
C ILE A 35 -18.70 -23.53 -5.04
N MET A 36 -18.85 -22.21 -4.93
CA MET A 36 -18.92 -21.51 -3.65
C MET A 36 -20.13 -21.95 -2.82
N LYS A 37 -21.28 -22.21 -3.46
CA LYS A 37 -22.48 -22.72 -2.79
C LYS A 37 -22.32 -24.15 -2.30
N ASN A 38 -21.64 -25.01 -3.06
CA ASN A 38 -21.53 -26.44 -2.78
C ASN A 38 -20.33 -26.79 -1.89
N TYR A 39 -19.28 -25.95 -1.87
CA TYR A 39 -18.03 -26.18 -1.15
C TYR A 39 -17.64 -24.95 -0.32
N PRO A 40 -18.31 -24.71 0.84
CA PRO A 40 -18.05 -23.56 1.71
C PRO A 40 -16.70 -23.62 2.45
N ILE A 41 -15.88 -24.63 2.16
CA ILE A 41 -14.49 -24.79 2.62
C ILE A 41 -13.57 -23.71 2.04
N TYR A 42 -13.91 -23.13 0.89
CA TYR A 42 -13.07 -22.13 0.24
C TYR A 42 -13.34 -20.72 0.79
N ASP A 43 -12.30 -20.09 1.34
CA ASP A 43 -12.37 -18.73 1.91
C ASP A 43 -12.25 -17.61 0.85
N ILE A 44 -11.91 -17.96 -0.40
CA ILE A 44 -11.72 -17.01 -1.49
C ILE A 44 -12.91 -17.08 -2.44
N HIS A 45 -13.51 -15.92 -2.72
CA HIS A 45 -14.56 -15.75 -3.72
C HIS A 45 -14.03 -14.90 -4.89
N PRO A 46 -13.53 -15.53 -5.97
CA PRO A 46 -12.93 -14.81 -7.09
C PRO A 46 -13.91 -13.81 -7.71
N HIS A 47 -13.45 -12.59 -7.91
CA HIS A 47 -14.20 -11.56 -8.59
C HIS A 47 -13.93 -11.61 -10.09
N ILE A 48 -14.98 -11.86 -10.87
CA ILE A 48 -14.87 -11.99 -12.33
C ILE A 48 -15.15 -10.64 -12.98
N LEU A 49 -14.10 -10.03 -13.52
CA LEU A 49 -14.16 -8.79 -14.29
C LEU A 49 -14.52 -9.08 -15.75
N HIS A 50 -15.23 -8.13 -16.36
CA HIS A 50 -15.71 -8.24 -17.72
C HIS A 50 -14.62 -7.79 -18.69
N GLY A 51 -14.39 -8.60 -19.72
CA GLY A 51 -13.44 -8.26 -20.78
C GLY A 51 -13.69 -9.03 -22.07
N VAL A 52 -12.93 -8.65 -23.09
CA VAL A 52 -12.93 -9.29 -24.41
C VAL A 52 -11.56 -9.08 -25.05
N GLU A 53 -11.05 -10.07 -25.77
CA GLU A 53 -9.85 -9.93 -26.61
C GLU A 53 -10.29 -9.82 -28.07
N ILE A 54 -10.16 -8.63 -28.66
CA ILE A 54 -10.58 -8.37 -30.04
C ILE A 54 -9.40 -8.60 -30.98
N SER A 55 -9.56 -9.49 -31.94
CA SER A 55 -8.60 -9.67 -33.03
C SER A 55 -8.82 -8.58 -34.09
N ALA A 56 -7.85 -7.70 -34.28
CA ALA A 56 -7.93 -6.57 -35.20
C ALA A 56 -7.41 -6.93 -36.61
N ALA A 57 -7.88 -6.20 -37.63
CA ALA A 57 -7.52 -6.42 -39.03
C ALA A 57 -6.01 -6.27 -39.32
N ASP A 58 -5.29 -5.53 -38.48
CA ASP A 58 -3.83 -5.38 -38.54
C ASP A 58 -3.03 -6.47 -37.81
N LYS A 59 -3.71 -7.57 -37.43
CA LYS A 59 -3.16 -8.77 -36.77
C LYS A 59 -2.66 -8.57 -35.35
N LEU A 60 -3.08 -7.49 -34.69
CA LEU A 60 -2.88 -7.32 -33.26
C LEU A 60 -4.15 -7.70 -32.52
N HIS A 61 -4.00 -8.10 -31.27
CA HIS A 61 -5.11 -8.35 -30.37
C HIS A 61 -5.21 -7.24 -29.34
N ILE A 62 -6.42 -6.74 -29.13
CA ILE A 62 -6.72 -5.67 -28.19
C ILE A 62 -7.58 -6.24 -27.07
N VAL A 63 -7.04 -6.28 -25.85
CA VAL A 63 -7.85 -6.58 -24.67
C VAL A 63 -8.58 -5.32 -24.25
N CYS A 64 -9.88 -5.45 -24.01
CA CYS A 64 -10.73 -4.42 -23.42
C CYS A 64 -11.32 -4.95 -22.11
N ILE A 65 -11.26 -4.15 -21.04
CA ILE A 65 -11.75 -4.48 -19.69
C ILE A 65 -12.67 -3.38 -19.21
N TYR A 66 -13.90 -3.74 -18.85
CA TYR A 66 -15.00 -2.80 -18.62
C TYR A 66 -15.84 -3.16 -17.39
N ASP A 67 -16.62 -2.20 -16.90
CA ASP A 67 -17.60 -2.44 -15.82
C ASP A 67 -18.91 -2.99 -16.40
N TYR A 68 -19.71 -3.67 -15.60
CA TYR A 68 -21.01 -4.21 -16.01
C TYR A 68 -21.92 -3.15 -16.64
N GLU A 69 -21.86 -1.90 -16.17
CA GLU A 69 -22.63 -0.76 -16.71
C GLU A 69 -22.34 -0.49 -18.20
N GLN A 70 -21.16 -0.87 -18.69
CA GLN A 70 -20.72 -0.66 -20.07
C GLN A 70 -20.99 -1.88 -20.97
N GLU A 71 -21.50 -2.99 -20.42
CA GLU A 71 -21.67 -4.26 -21.16
C GLU A 71 -22.59 -4.12 -22.37
N SER A 72 -23.67 -3.34 -22.26
CA SER A 72 -24.57 -3.07 -23.38
C SER A 72 -23.85 -2.43 -24.56
N TRP A 73 -23.04 -1.40 -24.29
CA TRP A 73 -22.30 -0.69 -25.34
C TRP A 73 -21.25 -1.59 -25.97
N VAL A 74 -20.51 -2.36 -25.16
CA VAL A 74 -19.48 -3.28 -25.66
C VAL A 74 -20.11 -4.36 -26.54
N ASN A 75 -21.22 -4.97 -26.13
CA ASN A 75 -21.90 -5.98 -26.93
C ASN A 75 -22.45 -5.41 -28.24
N GLN A 76 -22.97 -4.17 -28.23
CA GLN A 76 -23.37 -3.48 -29.45
C GLN A 76 -22.17 -3.24 -30.37
N TRP A 77 -21.08 -2.68 -29.85
CA TRP A 77 -19.86 -2.44 -30.63
C TRP A 77 -19.35 -3.74 -31.26
N LEU A 78 -19.33 -4.85 -30.51
CA LEU A 78 -18.94 -6.16 -31.03
C LEU A 78 -19.87 -6.63 -32.14
N SER A 79 -21.20 -6.48 -31.99
CA SER A 79 -22.16 -6.90 -33.01
C SER A 79 -22.04 -6.13 -34.33
N GLU A 80 -21.57 -4.88 -34.27
CA GLU A 80 -21.39 -4.00 -35.43
C GLU A 80 -20.01 -4.17 -36.09
N ASN A 81 -18.98 -4.53 -35.31
CA ASN A 81 -17.58 -4.46 -35.77
C ASN A 81 -16.90 -5.84 -35.89
N ILE A 82 -17.49 -6.93 -35.39
CA ILE A 82 -16.95 -8.29 -35.50
C ILE A 82 -17.59 -9.03 -36.68
N ILE A 83 -16.76 -9.53 -37.60
CA ILE A 83 -17.20 -10.36 -38.73
C ILE A 83 -17.67 -11.72 -38.21
N SER A 84 -16.83 -12.37 -37.39
CA SER A 84 -17.11 -13.65 -36.76
C SER A 84 -16.21 -13.84 -35.53
N GLU A 85 -16.55 -14.77 -34.63
CA GLU A 85 -15.69 -15.09 -33.48
C GLU A 85 -14.28 -15.57 -33.92
N LYS A 86 -14.18 -16.19 -35.11
CA LYS A 86 -12.94 -16.72 -35.69
C LYS A 86 -12.12 -15.66 -36.41
N ASP A 87 -12.77 -14.80 -37.20
CA ASP A 87 -12.09 -13.87 -38.10
C ASP A 87 -11.87 -12.48 -37.46
N GLY A 88 -12.55 -12.21 -36.34
CA GLY A 88 -12.39 -10.99 -35.56
C GLY A 88 -13.00 -9.76 -36.23
N SER A 89 -12.41 -8.60 -35.98
CA SER A 89 -12.89 -7.32 -36.48
C SER A 89 -12.29 -6.96 -37.83
N TYR A 90 -13.09 -6.34 -38.69
CA TYR A 90 -12.57 -5.65 -39.88
C TYR A 90 -11.85 -4.33 -39.54
N GLN A 91 -11.97 -3.85 -38.30
CA GLN A 91 -11.34 -2.62 -37.83
C GLN A 91 -9.87 -2.84 -37.47
N HIS A 92 -9.05 -1.81 -37.69
CA HIS A 92 -7.67 -1.79 -37.23
C HIS A 92 -7.56 -1.41 -35.76
N SER A 93 -6.48 -1.85 -35.10
CA SER A 93 -6.21 -1.63 -33.67
C SER A 93 -6.37 -0.19 -33.22
N LEU A 94 -5.83 0.78 -33.97
CA LEU A 94 -5.97 2.20 -33.64
C LEU A 94 -7.43 2.67 -33.57
N THR A 95 -8.31 2.18 -34.45
CA THR A 95 -9.73 2.53 -34.43
C THR A 95 -10.41 1.93 -33.21
N ILE A 96 -10.17 0.65 -32.97
CA ILE A 96 -10.70 -0.08 -31.81
C ILE A 96 -10.28 0.64 -30.51
N MET A 97 -8.99 0.88 -30.32
CA MET A 97 -8.47 1.55 -29.12
C MET A 97 -9.08 2.94 -28.94
N LYS A 98 -9.29 3.71 -30.02
CA LYS A 98 -9.94 5.03 -29.94
C LYS A 98 -11.40 4.94 -29.49
N ASP A 99 -12.18 4.02 -30.04
CA ASP A 99 -13.59 3.84 -29.67
C ASP A 99 -13.71 3.50 -28.17
N PHE A 100 -12.88 2.58 -27.69
CA PHE A 100 -12.85 2.19 -26.28
C PHE A 100 -12.30 3.29 -25.35
N ASN A 101 -11.28 4.04 -25.78
CA ASN A 101 -10.78 5.19 -25.05
C ASN A 101 -11.85 6.30 -24.91
N ASN A 102 -12.66 6.53 -25.94
CA ASN A 102 -13.76 7.50 -25.89
C ASN A 102 -14.83 7.12 -24.86
N GLN A 103 -15.03 5.82 -24.64
CA GLN A 103 -15.91 5.29 -23.59
C GLN A 103 -15.23 5.16 -22.21
N LYS A 104 -13.96 5.58 -22.10
CA LYS A 104 -13.13 5.44 -20.89
C LYS A 104 -12.98 3.97 -20.44
N ILE A 105 -13.05 3.03 -21.37
CA ILE A 105 -12.83 1.61 -21.13
C ILE A 105 -11.32 1.33 -21.15
N VAL A 106 -10.84 0.55 -20.17
CA VAL A 106 -9.43 0.14 -20.11
C VAL A 106 -9.15 -0.77 -21.29
N ASN A 107 -8.16 -0.43 -22.11
CA ASN A 107 -7.74 -1.26 -23.23
C ASN A 107 -6.22 -1.25 -23.40
N TYR A 108 -5.71 -2.32 -24.03
CA TYR A 108 -4.29 -2.48 -24.31
C TYR A 108 -4.03 -3.49 -25.43
N ILE A 109 -2.84 -3.40 -26.02
CA ILE A 109 -2.35 -4.40 -26.98
C ILE A 109 -1.88 -5.63 -26.21
N ALA A 110 -2.54 -6.77 -26.44
CA ALA A 110 -2.28 -8.04 -25.79
C ALA A 110 -0.96 -8.67 -26.28
N HIS A 111 -0.29 -9.42 -25.41
CA HIS A 111 0.87 -10.28 -25.67
C HIS A 111 1.86 -9.70 -26.68
N PHE A 112 2.16 -8.41 -26.51
CA PHE A 112 2.86 -7.55 -27.46
C PHE A 112 4.21 -8.10 -27.92
N ASN A 113 4.88 -8.82 -27.03
CA ASN A 113 6.16 -9.46 -27.30
C ASN A 113 6.05 -10.69 -28.25
N SER A 114 4.84 -11.07 -28.66
CA SER A 114 4.58 -12.11 -29.68
C SER A 114 4.54 -11.55 -31.09
N TYR A 115 4.49 -10.22 -31.26
CA TYR A 115 4.44 -9.58 -32.56
C TYR A 115 5.79 -9.02 -33.00
N ASP A 116 6.01 -9.03 -34.30
CA ASP A 116 7.17 -8.42 -34.95
C ASP A 116 6.96 -6.93 -35.28
N ILE A 117 5.99 -6.27 -34.63
CA ILE A 117 5.63 -4.87 -34.87
C ILE A 117 6.77 -3.88 -34.62
N LEU A 118 7.71 -4.21 -33.74
CA LEU A 118 8.90 -3.38 -33.48
C LEU A 118 10.12 -3.76 -34.34
N LYS A 119 10.04 -4.79 -35.20
CA LYS A 119 11.15 -5.18 -36.09
C LYS A 119 11.16 -4.30 -37.34
N LYS A 120 12.37 -4.08 -37.89
CA LYS A 120 12.54 -3.45 -39.21
C LYS A 120 11.86 -4.33 -40.27
N GLY A 121 11.06 -3.71 -41.15
CA GLY A 121 10.32 -4.44 -42.19
C GLY A 121 8.96 -5.01 -41.77
N SER A 122 8.43 -4.66 -40.59
CA SER A 122 7.06 -5.06 -40.21
C SER A 122 6.02 -4.57 -41.22
N HIS A 123 4.89 -5.26 -41.32
CA HIS A 123 3.78 -4.90 -42.22
C HIS A 123 3.11 -3.54 -41.93
N LEU A 124 3.34 -2.93 -40.77
CA LEU A 124 2.76 -1.63 -40.40
C LEU A 124 3.70 -0.46 -40.71
N SER A 125 3.14 0.61 -41.28
CA SER A 125 3.88 1.83 -41.61
C SER A 125 4.34 2.58 -40.35
N GLY A 126 5.48 3.28 -40.44
CA GLY A 126 5.98 4.08 -39.31
C GLY A 126 5.02 5.19 -38.86
N ALA A 127 4.23 5.76 -39.79
CA ALA A 127 3.21 6.74 -39.46
C ALA A 127 2.05 6.12 -38.66
N TYR A 128 1.62 4.91 -39.01
CA TYR A 128 0.60 4.18 -38.24
C TYR A 128 1.11 3.85 -36.83
N LYS A 129 2.34 3.34 -36.72
CA LYS A 129 2.98 3.04 -35.43
C LYS A 129 3.10 4.26 -34.51
N ARG A 130 3.43 5.43 -35.05
CA ARG A 130 3.47 6.68 -34.26
C ARG A 130 2.10 7.08 -33.70
N LYS A 131 1.01 6.77 -34.42
CA LYS A 131 -0.35 7.04 -33.94
C LYS A 131 -0.78 6.06 -32.86
N ILE A 132 -0.52 4.75 -33.04
CA ILE A 132 -0.91 3.74 -32.06
C ILE A 132 -0.08 3.89 -30.78
N PHE A 133 1.25 4.03 -30.88
CA PHE A 133 2.16 4.23 -29.75
C PHE A 133 2.26 5.70 -29.33
N SER A 134 1.12 6.37 -29.19
CA SER A 134 1.03 7.68 -28.57
C SER A 134 0.56 7.56 -27.12
N LYS A 135 0.85 8.57 -26.29
CA LYS A 135 0.36 8.62 -24.90
C LYS A 135 -1.17 8.64 -24.80
N GLU A 136 -1.84 9.15 -25.84
CA GLU A 136 -3.30 9.24 -25.93
C GLU A 136 -3.94 7.87 -26.16
N ASN A 137 -3.30 7.02 -26.98
CA ASN A 137 -3.88 5.74 -27.38
C ASN A 137 -3.36 4.58 -26.53
N THR A 138 -2.04 4.51 -26.30
CA THR A 138 -1.41 3.37 -25.61
C THR A 138 -0.93 3.77 -24.21
N ARG A 139 -1.78 3.54 -23.22
CA ARG A 139 -1.42 3.69 -21.79
C ARG A 139 -0.85 2.40 -21.20
N PHE A 140 -1.33 1.27 -21.69
CA PHE A 140 -0.97 -0.06 -21.21
C PHE A 140 -0.56 -0.97 -22.37
N ILE A 141 0.34 -1.92 -22.12
CA ILE A 141 0.74 -2.99 -23.04
C ILE A 141 0.82 -4.31 -22.28
N GLY A 142 0.18 -5.35 -22.79
CA GLY A 142 0.24 -6.70 -22.24
C GLY A 142 1.45 -7.48 -22.78
N VAL A 143 2.11 -8.27 -21.92
CA VAL A 143 3.22 -9.15 -22.31
C VAL A 143 3.08 -10.52 -21.66
N LYS A 144 3.51 -11.57 -22.35
CA LYS A 144 3.52 -12.95 -21.80
C LYS A 144 4.66 -13.19 -20.81
N ASN A 145 5.76 -12.47 -20.95
CA ASN A 145 6.98 -12.68 -20.18
C ASN A 145 7.58 -11.35 -19.71
N ILE A 146 7.77 -11.23 -18.41
CA ILE A 146 8.34 -10.06 -17.74
C ILE A 146 9.73 -9.68 -18.28
N ASN A 147 10.53 -10.66 -18.71
CA ASN A 147 11.87 -10.44 -19.24
C ASN A 147 11.88 -9.66 -20.57
N SER A 148 10.75 -9.64 -21.29
CA SER A 148 10.62 -8.90 -22.55
C SER A 148 10.36 -7.40 -22.35
N ILE A 149 9.99 -6.98 -21.13
CA ILE A 149 9.53 -5.60 -20.85
C ILE A 149 10.63 -4.59 -21.09
N GLU A 150 11.84 -4.84 -20.59
CA GLU A 150 12.93 -3.86 -20.68
C GLU A 150 13.30 -3.54 -22.14
N GLY A 151 13.39 -4.57 -22.97
CA GLY A 151 13.67 -4.42 -24.41
C GLY A 151 12.55 -3.69 -25.15
N SER A 152 11.29 -4.06 -24.88
CA SER A 152 10.12 -3.38 -25.46
C SER A 152 10.04 -1.91 -25.05
N ARG A 153 10.25 -1.62 -23.75
CA ARG A 153 10.25 -0.25 -23.22
C ARG A 153 11.32 0.61 -23.88
N LYS A 154 12.56 0.11 -23.98
CA LYS A 154 13.68 0.84 -24.61
C LYS A 154 13.35 1.19 -26.07
N LYS A 155 12.81 0.25 -26.85
CA LYS A 155 12.44 0.48 -28.25
C LYS A 155 11.27 1.45 -28.40
N LEU A 156 10.22 1.29 -27.59
CA LEU A 156 9.05 2.17 -27.62
C LEU A 156 9.41 3.62 -27.27
N LEU A 157 10.29 3.81 -26.30
CA LEU A 157 10.80 5.13 -25.95
C LEU A 157 11.65 5.73 -27.08
N ALA A 158 12.61 4.96 -27.61
CA ALA A 158 13.53 5.44 -28.65
C ALA A 158 12.82 5.77 -29.98
N ASP A 159 11.93 4.90 -30.43
CA ASP A 159 11.33 4.99 -31.78
C ASP A 159 10.04 5.83 -31.79
N PHE A 160 9.32 5.92 -30.66
CA PHE A 160 7.98 6.52 -30.59
C PHE A 160 7.76 7.49 -29.43
N ASN A 161 8.75 7.68 -28.53
CA ASN A 161 8.58 8.47 -27.30
C ASN A 161 7.38 8.00 -26.44
N CYS A 162 7.17 6.68 -26.41
CA CYS A 162 6.04 6.02 -25.73
C CYS A 162 6.53 5.27 -24.49
N GLU A 163 5.95 5.58 -23.32
CA GLU A 163 6.27 4.93 -22.05
C GLU A 163 5.02 4.30 -21.43
N PRO A 164 4.54 3.16 -21.95
CA PRO A 164 3.37 2.52 -21.39
C PRO A 164 3.68 1.81 -20.07
N ASN A 165 2.62 1.56 -19.31
CA ASN A 165 2.61 0.62 -18.21
C ASN A 165 2.42 -0.80 -18.76
N PHE A 166 3.08 -1.79 -18.18
CA PHE A 166 3.04 -3.16 -18.71
C PHE A 166 2.11 -4.03 -17.87
N LEU A 167 1.34 -4.91 -18.51
CA LEU A 167 0.51 -5.90 -17.84
C LEU A 167 1.04 -7.30 -18.18
N LEU A 168 0.79 -8.26 -17.30
CA LEU A 168 1.11 -9.66 -17.57
C LEU A 168 -0.12 -10.37 -18.12
N ASP A 169 0.02 -10.87 -19.34
CA ASP A 169 -1.01 -11.70 -19.96
C ASP A 169 -0.69 -13.15 -19.66
N ASN A 170 -1.63 -13.83 -19.01
CA ASN A 170 -1.48 -15.26 -18.77
C ASN A 170 -1.68 -16.05 -20.08
N ASP A 171 -2.54 -15.54 -20.98
CA ASP A 171 -2.88 -16.15 -22.27
C ASP A 171 -3.08 -17.68 -22.16
N SER A 172 -3.75 -18.10 -21.08
CA SER A 172 -3.88 -19.50 -20.69
C SER A 172 -4.88 -20.20 -21.59
N HIS A 173 -4.37 -21.05 -22.48
CA HIS A 173 -5.20 -21.93 -23.30
C HIS A 173 -5.49 -23.27 -22.59
N GLU A 174 -4.87 -23.50 -21.44
CA GLU A 174 -4.93 -24.73 -20.66
C GLU A 174 -5.01 -24.44 -19.16
N ILE A 175 -5.74 -25.29 -18.43
CA ILE A 175 -5.95 -25.13 -16.98
C ILE A 175 -4.62 -25.17 -16.21
N ASP A 176 -3.64 -25.95 -16.68
CA ASP A 176 -2.35 -26.13 -16.01
C ASP A 176 -1.39 -24.94 -16.15
N SER A 177 -1.73 -23.98 -17.01
CA SER A 177 -0.99 -22.70 -17.12
C SER A 177 -1.50 -21.62 -16.18
N LEU A 178 -2.67 -21.85 -15.55
CA LEU A 178 -3.27 -20.92 -14.61
C LEU A 178 -2.36 -20.72 -13.37
N GLY A 179 -2.21 -19.48 -12.91
CA GLY A 179 -1.43 -19.16 -11.72
C GLY A 179 0.08 -18.94 -11.94
N LYS A 180 0.62 -19.14 -13.16
CA LYS A 180 2.05 -18.98 -13.44
C LYS A 180 2.46 -17.52 -13.66
N ASN A 181 1.63 -16.74 -14.35
CA ASN A 181 1.88 -15.33 -14.69
C ASN A 181 0.84 -14.42 -14.02
N ASN A 182 0.96 -14.25 -12.71
CA ASN A 182 0.00 -13.44 -11.94
C ASN A 182 0.43 -11.98 -11.84
N LEU A 183 -0.54 -11.09 -12.05
CA LEU A 183 -0.44 -9.67 -11.70
C LEU A 183 -0.88 -9.46 -10.25
N TRP A 184 -0.12 -8.72 -9.46
CA TRP A 184 -0.45 -8.39 -8.08
C TRP A 184 -0.95 -6.95 -7.99
N LEU A 185 -2.15 -6.78 -7.41
CA LEU A 185 -2.78 -5.49 -7.25
C LEU A 185 -2.92 -5.14 -5.77
N LYS A 186 -2.57 -3.91 -5.42
CA LYS A 186 -2.84 -3.33 -4.11
C LYS A 186 -4.15 -2.55 -4.18
N GLY A 187 -5.09 -2.88 -3.32
CA GLY A 187 -6.36 -2.18 -3.24
C GLY A 187 -7.12 -2.46 -1.95
N GLY A 188 -8.24 -1.77 -1.78
CA GLY A 188 -9.16 -1.98 -0.66
C GLY A 188 -10.13 -3.14 -0.93
N LYS A 189 -11.41 -2.83 -1.12
CA LYS A 189 -12.43 -3.83 -1.46
C LYS A 189 -12.32 -4.24 -2.93
N ILE A 190 -12.22 -5.55 -3.19
CA ILE A 190 -12.19 -6.10 -4.54
C ILE A 190 -13.44 -5.68 -5.32
N SER A 191 -13.22 -5.05 -6.49
CA SER A 191 -14.24 -4.53 -7.40
C SER A 191 -13.58 -4.07 -8.71
N PHE A 192 -14.37 -3.85 -9.76
CA PHE A 192 -13.88 -3.19 -10.98
C PHE A 192 -13.27 -1.82 -10.69
N LYS A 193 -13.90 -1.01 -9.82
CA LYS A 193 -13.36 0.30 -9.41
C LYS A 193 -11.97 0.19 -8.77
N MET A 194 -11.77 -0.77 -7.87
CA MET A 194 -10.45 -1.02 -7.26
C MET A 194 -9.41 -1.39 -8.32
N PHE A 195 -9.77 -2.27 -9.26
CA PHE A 195 -8.89 -2.63 -10.39
C PHE A 195 -8.51 -1.40 -11.23
N GLN A 196 -9.49 -0.57 -11.58
CA GLN A 196 -9.28 0.65 -12.37
C GLN A 196 -8.39 1.67 -11.63
N GLU A 197 -8.63 1.89 -10.33
CA GLU A 197 -7.81 2.76 -9.46
C GLU A 197 -6.37 2.24 -9.37
N ALA A 198 -6.18 0.92 -9.20
CA ALA A 198 -4.86 0.32 -9.16
C ALA A 198 -4.08 0.53 -10.47
N LEU A 199 -4.74 0.40 -11.62
CA LEU A 199 -4.12 0.68 -12.92
C LEU A 199 -3.85 2.18 -13.14
N PHE A 200 -4.66 3.07 -12.57
CA PHE A 200 -4.41 4.51 -12.61
C PHE A 200 -3.16 4.88 -11.80
N ASP A 201 -3.04 4.33 -10.59
CA ASP A 201 -1.89 4.48 -9.71
C ASP A 201 -0.85 3.35 -9.89
N TYR A 202 -0.57 3.03 -11.16
CA TYR A 202 0.18 1.83 -11.55
C TYR A 202 1.49 1.61 -10.77
N ASN A 203 2.32 2.66 -10.63
CA ASN A 203 3.65 2.55 -10.02
C ASN A 203 3.64 2.16 -8.53
N VAL A 204 2.54 2.38 -7.82
CA VAL A 204 2.41 2.09 -6.38
C VAL A 204 1.44 0.94 -6.10
N SER A 205 0.56 0.64 -7.06
CA SER A 205 -0.53 -0.32 -6.87
C SER A 205 -0.40 -1.59 -7.69
N VAL A 206 0.48 -1.64 -8.69
CA VAL A 206 0.67 -2.82 -9.55
C VAL A 206 2.06 -3.41 -9.39
N SER A 207 2.14 -4.72 -9.21
CA SER A 207 3.40 -5.47 -9.22
C SER A 207 3.32 -6.67 -10.15
N LEU A 208 4.30 -6.78 -11.03
CA LEU A 208 4.45 -7.90 -11.99
C LEU A 208 5.14 -9.11 -11.35
N CYS A 209 5.65 -8.97 -10.13
CA CYS A 209 6.27 -10.03 -9.35
C CYS A 209 5.50 -10.16 -8.04
N LYS A 210 5.58 -11.34 -7.41
CA LYS A 210 5.04 -11.52 -6.06
C LYS A 210 5.65 -10.48 -5.12
N PRO A 211 4.85 -9.58 -4.51
CA PRO A 211 5.38 -8.57 -3.62
C PRO A 211 6.01 -9.25 -2.40
N SER A 212 7.20 -8.79 -2.02
CA SER A 212 7.82 -9.23 -0.78
C SER A 212 7.28 -8.40 0.37
N PHE A 213 6.41 -8.97 1.19
CA PHE A 213 5.95 -8.34 2.44
C PHE A 213 6.97 -8.44 3.56
N LYS A 214 8.28 -8.41 3.25
CA LYS A 214 9.36 -8.33 4.26
C LYS A 214 9.40 -6.94 4.90
N GLN A 215 8.25 -6.42 5.29
CA GLN A 215 8.12 -5.21 6.06
C GLN A 215 8.48 -5.60 7.49
N LYS A 216 9.74 -5.38 7.83
CA LYS A 216 10.29 -5.84 9.10
C LYS A 216 9.56 -5.24 10.28
N SER A 217 8.99 -4.04 10.16
CA SER A 217 8.40 -3.39 11.31
C SER A 217 7.22 -2.50 10.95
N TYR A 218 6.12 -2.58 11.70
CA TYR A 218 4.98 -1.66 11.58
C TYR A 218 4.09 -1.66 12.83
N ILE A 219 3.31 -0.59 13.00
CA ILE A 219 2.28 -0.50 14.03
C ILE A 219 1.04 -1.20 13.49
N LYS A 220 0.62 -2.31 14.13
CA LYS A 220 -0.55 -3.09 13.72
C LYS A 220 -1.84 -2.57 14.33
N GLY A 221 -1.78 -1.96 15.52
CA GLY A 221 -2.94 -1.34 16.12
C GLY A 221 -2.65 -0.48 17.34
N LEU A 222 -3.65 0.31 17.71
CA LEU A 222 -3.69 1.15 18.90
C LEU A 222 -4.99 0.90 19.66
N TYR A 223 -4.86 0.62 20.95
CA TYR A 223 -5.95 0.57 21.89
C TYR A 223 -5.72 1.65 22.96
N ILE A 224 -6.75 2.43 23.24
CA ILE A 224 -6.74 3.41 24.32
C ILE A 224 -7.87 3.02 25.25
N GLU A 225 -7.54 2.81 26.52
CA GLU A 225 -8.53 2.49 27.54
C GLU A 225 -9.52 3.66 27.70
N ASN A 226 -10.72 3.39 28.21
CA ASN A 226 -11.69 4.46 28.46
C ASN A 226 -11.73 4.77 29.96
N ARG A 227 -11.41 6.00 30.35
CA ARG A 227 -11.48 6.50 31.74
C ARG A 227 -12.83 7.12 32.14
N GLY A 228 -13.88 6.92 31.34
CA GLY A 228 -15.21 7.51 31.56
C GLY A 228 -15.24 9.04 31.35
N GLU A 229 -16.43 9.63 31.52
CA GLU A 229 -16.66 11.09 31.60
C GLU A 229 -16.08 11.96 30.46
N ASN A 230 -16.18 11.54 29.19
CA ASN A 230 -15.63 12.29 28.04
C ASN A 230 -14.11 12.53 28.09
N ARG A 231 -13.36 11.83 28.95
CA ARG A 231 -11.89 11.99 29.10
C ARG A 231 -11.07 11.08 28.20
N SER A 232 -11.68 10.53 27.16
CA SER A 232 -11.05 9.50 26.34
C SER A 232 -11.10 9.90 24.87
N PHE A 233 -9.91 9.95 24.27
CA PHE A 233 -9.74 10.11 22.85
C PHE A 233 -10.34 8.89 22.16
N LEU A 234 -11.15 9.10 21.11
CA LEU A 234 -11.92 8.05 20.43
C LEU A 234 -13.06 7.42 21.27
N ALA A 235 -13.54 8.08 22.32
CA ALA A 235 -14.75 7.64 23.02
C ALA A 235 -16.02 8.01 22.25
N GLY A 236 -16.50 7.06 21.46
CA GLY A 236 -17.85 7.04 20.92
C GLY A 236 -18.28 5.60 20.64
N ASP A 237 -19.55 5.28 20.85
CA ASP A 237 -20.10 3.91 20.75
C ASP A 237 -19.89 3.21 19.40
N LYS A 238 -19.44 3.94 18.37
CA LYS A 238 -19.28 3.45 17.00
C LYS A 238 -17.82 3.25 16.55
N LEU A 239 -16.83 3.75 17.30
CA LEU A 239 -15.42 3.48 16.99
C LEU A 239 -15.04 2.18 17.68
N LYS A 240 -14.63 1.17 16.90
CA LYS A 240 -14.04 -0.06 17.44
C LYS A 240 -13.03 0.34 18.50
N LYS A 241 -13.15 -0.22 19.71
CA LYS A 241 -12.27 0.03 20.86
C LYS A 241 -10.78 0.01 20.46
N VAL A 242 -10.43 -0.74 19.42
CA VAL A 242 -9.09 -0.87 18.85
C VAL A 242 -9.06 -0.29 17.43
N LEU A 243 -8.13 0.62 17.16
CA LEU A 243 -7.74 1.03 15.81
C LEU A 243 -6.73 0.03 15.23
N THR A 244 -6.99 -0.45 14.02
CA THR A 244 -6.08 -1.35 13.28
C THR A 244 -5.47 -0.63 12.09
N PHE A 245 -4.18 -0.81 11.86
CA PHE A 245 -3.45 -0.19 10.77
C PHE A 245 -2.89 -1.25 9.82
N SER A 246 -2.87 -0.94 8.52
CA SER A 246 -2.24 -1.81 7.53
C SER A 246 -0.71 -1.68 7.60
N PRO A 247 0.05 -2.75 7.27
CA PRO A 247 1.51 -2.66 7.20
C PRO A 247 2.00 -1.53 6.29
N SER A 248 1.26 -1.25 5.22
CA SER A 248 1.59 -0.22 4.23
C SER A 248 0.89 1.13 4.45
N MET A 249 0.36 1.41 5.66
CA MET A 249 -0.28 2.69 5.96
C MET A 249 0.72 3.84 5.78
N ASN A 250 0.36 4.84 4.97
CA ASN A 250 1.20 6.00 4.69
C ASN A 250 0.51 7.35 4.96
N CYS A 251 -0.79 7.37 5.24
CA CYS A 251 -1.54 8.59 5.48
C CYS A 251 -2.70 8.38 6.47
N LEU A 252 -3.07 9.44 7.18
CA LEU A 252 -4.27 9.53 8.02
C LEU A 252 -5.17 10.64 7.46
N ILE A 253 -6.36 10.28 7.01
CA ILE A 253 -7.31 11.20 6.35
C ILE A 253 -8.55 11.37 7.23
N GLY A 254 -9.08 12.58 7.30
CA GLY A 254 -10.30 12.89 8.07
C GLY A 254 -10.56 14.40 8.15
N GLY A 255 -11.78 14.79 8.49
CA GLY A 255 -12.17 16.20 8.61
C GLY A 255 -11.38 16.98 9.68
N ARG A 256 -11.50 18.31 9.70
CA ARG A 256 -10.89 19.13 10.77
C ARG A 256 -11.46 18.74 12.14
N GLY A 257 -10.63 18.73 13.19
CA GLY A 257 -11.07 18.41 14.56
C GLY A 257 -11.31 16.92 14.85
N THR A 258 -11.13 16.02 13.89
CA THR A 258 -11.35 14.56 14.05
C THR A 258 -10.27 13.83 14.86
N GLY A 259 -9.28 14.53 15.41
CA GLY A 259 -8.27 13.92 16.28
C GLY A 259 -7.00 13.38 15.62
N LYS A 260 -6.79 13.57 14.31
CA LYS A 260 -5.62 13.01 13.60
C LYS A 260 -4.27 13.35 14.26
N SER A 261 -4.04 14.61 14.66
CA SER A 261 -2.79 15.02 15.31
C SER A 261 -2.64 14.36 16.68
N THR A 262 -3.73 14.29 17.46
CA THR A 262 -3.77 13.60 18.74
C THR A 262 -3.41 12.13 18.62
N LEU A 263 -3.93 11.44 17.59
CA LEU A 263 -3.58 10.04 17.32
C LEU A 263 -2.07 9.87 17.07
N ILE A 264 -1.48 10.76 16.26
CA ILE A 264 -0.04 10.75 15.98
C ILE A 264 0.76 11.05 17.26
N ASP A 265 0.35 12.04 18.05
CA ASP A 265 1.00 12.40 19.30
C ASP A 265 0.98 11.24 20.32
N MET A 266 -0.13 10.52 20.41
CA MET A 266 -0.26 9.33 21.26
C MET A 266 0.64 8.18 20.78
N LEU A 267 0.64 7.87 19.48
CA LEU A 267 1.53 6.85 18.92
C LEU A 267 3.00 7.21 19.16
N GLN A 268 3.37 8.47 18.93
CA GLN A 268 4.73 8.95 19.18
C GLN A 268 5.10 8.79 20.66
N PHE A 269 4.22 9.19 21.57
CA PHE A 269 4.47 9.08 23.00
C PHE A 269 4.58 7.61 23.45
N VAL A 270 3.71 6.72 22.98
CA VAL A 270 3.77 5.29 23.33
C VAL A 270 5.03 4.60 22.79
N LEU A 271 5.54 5.06 21.64
CA LEU A 271 6.72 4.45 21.03
C LEU A 271 8.05 5.03 21.54
N SER A 272 8.06 6.31 21.96
CA SER A 272 9.30 7.02 22.31
C SER A 272 9.39 7.45 23.78
N GLN A 273 8.26 7.48 24.51
CA GLN A 273 8.09 8.09 25.83
C GLN A 273 8.49 9.57 25.88
N ASP A 274 8.64 10.21 24.71
CA ASP A 274 9.15 11.55 24.61
C ASP A 274 8.03 12.60 24.67
N CYS A 275 8.25 13.65 25.46
CA CYS A 275 7.28 14.71 25.66
C CYS A 275 7.99 16.05 25.81
N ASP A 276 7.82 16.93 24.82
CA ASP A 276 8.56 18.20 24.73
C ASP A 276 7.92 19.34 25.54
N LYS A 277 6.69 19.18 26.01
CA LYS A 277 5.94 20.22 26.74
C LYS A 277 5.12 19.64 27.89
N GLN A 278 5.04 20.38 28.99
CA GLN A 278 4.19 20.02 30.13
C GLN A 278 2.71 19.93 29.76
N SER A 279 2.19 20.85 28.95
CA SER A 279 0.79 20.82 28.50
C SER A 279 0.46 19.58 27.67
N LYS A 280 1.42 19.07 26.88
CA LYS A 280 1.27 17.80 26.16
C LYS A 280 1.26 16.62 27.13
N LEU A 281 2.08 16.65 28.18
CA LEU A 281 2.08 15.63 29.22
C LEU A 281 0.76 15.61 30.00
N GLU A 282 0.26 16.78 30.41
CA GLU A 282 -1.04 16.92 31.07
C GLU A 282 -2.16 16.42 30.17
N PHE A 283 -2.12 16.79 28.88
CA PHE A 283 -3.05 16.26 27.90
C PHE A 283 -2.99 14.73 27.86
N LEU A 284 -1.81 14.12 27.70
CA LEU A 284 -1.66 12.67 27.62
C LEU A 284 -2.12 11.96 28.91
N CYS A 285 -1.80 12.47 30.09
CA CYS A 285 -2.20 11.89 31.38
C CYS A 285 -3.69 12.06 31.70
N ASN A 286 -4.36 13.05 31.09
CA ASN A 286 -5.82 13.13 31.13
C ASN A 286 -6.49 12.00 30.34
N HIS A 287 -5.79 11.43 29.36
CA HIS A 287 -6.24 10.26 28.61
C HIS A 287 -5.84 8.98 29.36
N ALA A 288 -6.48 7.87 28.98
CA ALA A 288 -6.24 6.58 29.63
C ALA A 288 -4.96 5.89 29.18
N ASN A 289 -4.74 4.71 29.74
CA ASN A 289 -3.66 3.81 29.36
C ASN A 289 -3.72 3.51 27.86
N ALA A 290 -2.56 3.54 27.21
CA ALA A 290 -2.44 3.31 25.78
C ALA A 290 -1.62 2.06 25.50
N PHE A 291 -2.09 1.28 24.53
CA PHE A 291 -1.51 0.01 24.14
C PHE A 291 -1.28 0.01 22.62
N VAL A 292 -0.03 -0.16 22.21
CA VAL A 292 0.33 -0.28 20.80
C VAL A 292 0.72 -1.73 20.50
N LEU A 293 0.02 -2.35 19.55
CA LEU A 293 0.41 -3.63 18.96
C LEU A 293 1.38 -3.34 17.81
N TYR A 294 2.61 -3.78 17.95
CA TYR A 294 3.71 -3.54 17.03
C TYR A 294 4.26 -4.86 16.50
N VAL A 295 4.46 -4.98 15.19
CA VAL A 295 5.15 -6.11 14.58
C VAL A 295 6.60 -5.72 14.35
N LEU A 296 7.54 -6.50 14.86
CA LEU A 296 8.99 -6.35 14.67
C LEU A 296 9.57 -7.72 14.28
N GLU A 297 10.13 -7.79 13.08
CA GLU A 297 10.69 -8.97 12.43
C GLU A 297 9.75 -10.18 12.54
N GLU A 298 8.50 -9.99 12.08
CA GLU A 298 7.41 -11.00 12.11
C GLU A 298 6.94 -11.39 13.53
N THR A 299 7.52 -10.82 14.57
CA THR A 299 7.11 -11.04 15.95
C THR A 299 6.22 -9.90 16.44
N GLU A 300 5.11 -10.23 17.08
CA GLU A 300 4.20 -9.26 17.68
C GLU A 300 4.62 -8.87 19.11
N TYR A 301 4.51 -7.58 19.40
CA TYR A 301 4.78 -6.99 20.70
C TYR A 301 3.66 -6.04 21.09
N ILE A 302 3.33 -5.99 22.38
CA ILE A 302 2.43 -5.00 22.96
C ILE A 302 3.26 -4.05 23.79
N ILE A 303 3.18 -2.77 23.46
CA ILE A 303 3.76 -1.68 24.26
C ILE A 303 2.62 -1.07 25.06
N GLU A 304 2.67 -1.24 26.37
CA GLU A 304 1.74 -0.66 27.33
C GLU A 304 2.37 0.59 27.93
N VAL A 305 1.66 1.71 27.89
CA VAL A 305 1.99 2.92 28.64
C VAL A 305 0.83 3.26 29.56
N SER A 306 1.02 2.98 30.85
CA SER A 306 0.00 3.14 31.90
C SER A 306 0.25 4.45 32.64
N LEU A 307 -0.29 5.55 32.11
CA LEU A 307 -0.12 6.88 32.68
C LEU A 307 -0.91 7.05 33.99
N PRO A 308 -0.50 7.94 34.90
CA PRO A 308 -1.25 8.24 36.12
C PRO A 308 -2.67 8.77 35.82
N ASP A 309 -3.65 8.51 36.68
CA ASP A 309 -4.98 9.16 36.63
C ASP A 309 -4.99 10.42 37.49
N VAL A 310 -4.86 11.56 36.82
CA VAL A 310 -4.76 12.87 37.46
C VAL A 310 -5.95 13.22 38.36
N LYS A 311 -7.12 12.61 38.15
CA LYS A 311 -8.31 12.84 38.99
C LYS A 311 -8.39 11.94 40.24
N GLN A 312 -7.70 10.80 40.27
CA GLN A 312 -7.81 9.87 41.41
C GLN A 312 -6.88 10.24 42.57
N GLU A 313 -5.68 10.76 42.27
CA GLU A 313 -4.67 11.01 43.30
C GLU A 313 -4.63 12.46 43.82
N ASN A 314 -5.49 13.37 43.33
CA ASN A 314 -5.64 14.77 43.79
C ASN A 314 -4.29 15.51 44.00
N LYS A 315 -3.36 15.37 43.06
CA LYS A 315 -2.10 16.12 43.05
C LYS A 315 -2.26 17.45 42.33
N ASP A 316 -1.73 18.52 42.91
CA ASP A 316 -1.84 19.90 42.40
C ASP A 316 -1.02 20.13 41.12
N ASN A 317 0.00 19.31 40.85
CA ASN A 317 0.84 19.45 39.67
C ASN A 317 1.19 18.09 39.04
N ILE A 318 1.17 18.02 37.71
CA ILE A 318 1.48 16.79 36.95
C ILE A 318 2.87 16.23 37.26
N LEU A 319 3.86 17.07 37.57
CA LEU A 319 5.23 16.64 37.85
C LEU A 319 5.38 15.90 39.17
N GLN A 320 4.38 15.96 40.05
CA GLN A 320 4.38 15.15 41.27
C GLN A 320 4.23 13.66 40.98
N TYR A 321 3.55 13.30 39.88
CA TYR A 321 3.53 11.91 39.38
C TYR A 321 4.86 11.48 38.77
N TYR A 322 5.79 12.40 38.57
CA TYR A 322 7.14 12.17 38.05
C TYR A 322 8.21 12.38 39.13
N GLY A 323 7.81 12.22 40.39
CA GLY A 323 8.72 12.17 41.52
C GLY A 323 9.18 13.52 42.07
N GLN A 324 8.67 14.65 41.54
CA GLN A 324 8.91 15.98 42.12
C GLN A 324 7.98 16.24 43.32
N ASN A 325 8.44 17.08 44.26
CA ASN A 325 7.68 17.48 45.45
C ASN A 325 6.96 16.35 46.22
N ARG A 326 7.64 15.22 46.46
CA ARG A 326 7.04 14.04 47.13
C ARG A 326 6.51 14.31 48.54
N GLU A 327 7.09 15.31 49.20
CA GLU A 327 6.74 15.73 50.57
C GLU A 327 5.66 16.82 50.60
N ASN A 328 5.08 17.20 49.45
CA ASN A 328 4.03 18.22 49.32
C ASN A 328 4.40 19.55 50.01
N LYS A 329 5.63 20.03 49.79
CA LYS A 329 6.09 21.31 50.33
C LYS A 329 5.40 22.48 49.63
N PHE A 330 4.89 23.42 50.43
CA PHE A 330 4.33 24.66 49.93
C PHE A 330 5.41 25.51 49.23
N GLY A 331 5.07 26.12 48.09
CA GLY A 331 6.00 26.96 47.32
C GLY A 331 7.09 26.21 46.55
N TYR A 332 6.98 24.88 46.38
CA TYR A 332 7.97 24.09 45.64
C TYR A 332 8.06 24.51 44.16
N PRO A 333 9.26 24.84 43.62
CA PRO A 333 9.42 25.20 42.23
C PRO A 333 9.45 23.96 41.31
N TYR A 334 8.38 23.75 40.55
CA TYR A 334 8.28 22.71 39.55
C TYR A 334 9.10 23.04 38.29
N ARG A 335 9.86 22.07 37.76
CA ARG A 335 10.64 22.25 36.53
C ARG A 335 10.40 21.10 35.57
N PHE A 336 9.84 21.40 34.39
CA PHE A 336 9.67 20.42 33.33
C PHE A 336 11.01 20.13 32.64
N ASN A 337 11.34 18.85 32.49
CA ASN A 337 12.50 18.40 31.73
C ASN A 337 12.12 17.15 30.92
N SER A 338 12.29 17.20 29.59
CA SER A 338 11.85 16.14 28.69
C SER A 338 12.53 14.80 28.97
N ASP A 339 13.84 14.82 29.26
CA ASP A 339 14.63 13.62 29.46
C ASP A 339 14.26 12.91 30.76
N THR A 340 14.06 13.66 31.86
CA THR A 340 13.63 13.07 33.12
C THR A 340 12.22 12.50 33.03
N ILE A 341 11.29 13.17 32.33
CA ILE A 341 9.94 12.65 32.07
C ILE A 341 10.01 11.36 31.25
N LYS A 342 10.85 11.33 30.22
CA LYS A 342 11.04 10.16 29.37
C LYS A 342 11.61 8.97 30.15
N GLU A 343 12.67 9.17 30.92
CA GLU A 343 13.28 8.13 31.75
C GLU A 343 12.31 7.59 32.81
N TRP A 344 11.58 8.49 33.45
CA TRP A 344 10.56 8.12 34.44
C TRP A 344 9.40 7.35 33.80
N THR A 345 8.84 7.85 32.70
CA THR A 345 7.77 7.16 31.95
C THR A 345 8.24 5.78 31.52
N ARG A 346 9.43 5.72 30.91
CA ARG A 346 10.00 4.46 30.45
C ARG A 346 10.21 3.50 31.59
N SER A 347 10.67 3.94 32.77
CA SER A 347 10.94 3.05 33.91
C SER A 347 9.66 2.63 34.65
N GLN A 348 8.79 3.57 35.00
CA GLN A 348 7.64 3.35 35.89
C GLN A 348 6.34 3.01 35.15
N TYR A 349 6.12 3.62 33.98
CA TYR A 349 4.81 3.58 33.30
C TYR A 349 4.81 2.76 32.02
N THR A 350 5.96 2.31 31.51
CA THR A 350 6.04 1.52 30.29
C THR A 350 6.35 0.05 30.55
N LYS A 351 5.57 -0.84 29.93
CA LYS A 351 5.84 -2.29 29.87
C LYS A 351 5.79 -2.74 28.41
N VAL A 352 6.60 -3.74 28.08
CA VAL A 352 6.62 -4.33 26.73
C VAL A 352 6.47 -5.83 26.86
N TYR A 353 5.51 -6.38 26.13
CA TYR A 353 5.23 -7.80 26.10
C TYR A 353 5.46 -8.35 24.71
N LYS A 354 6.08 -9.52 24.60
CA LYS A 354 6.09 -10.31 23.39
C LYS A 354 4.82 -11.16 23.35
N VAL A 355 4.15 -11.22 22.20
CA VAL A 355 2.97 -12.05 21.99
C VAL A 355 3.42 -13.45 21.57
N GLU A 356 3.03 -14.47 22.32
CA GLU A 356 3.35 -15.88 22.06
C GLU A 356 2.05 -16.70 22.07
N GLY A 357 1.42 -16.83 20.89
CA GLY A 357 0.11 -17.46 20.75
C GLY A 357 -0.96 -16.69 21.54
N ASN A 358 -1.51 -17.31 22.58
CA ASN A 358 -2.53 -16.73 23.44
C ASN A 358 -1.98 -16.10 24.74
N HIS A 359 -0.65 -16.02 24.90
CA HIS A 359 -0.02 -15.48 26.11
C HIS A 359 0.89 -14.29 25.82
N PHE A 360 1.11 -13.47 26.85
CA PHE A 360 1.97 -12.29 26.79
C PHE A 360 3.16 -12.46 27.73
N LYS A 361 4.38 -12.35 27.20
CA LYS A 361 5.62 -12.48 27.97
C LYS A 361 6.28 -11.12 28.14
N LEU A 362 6.46 -10.66 29.38
CA LEU A 362 7.18 -9.42 29.66
C LEU A 362 8.64 -9.54 29.16
N VAL A 363 9.11 -8.52 28.43
CA VAL A 363 10.48 -8.46 27.89
C VAL A 363 11.18 -7.19 28.30
N ASP A 364 12.51 -7.17 28.14
CA ASP A 364 13.31 -5.96 28.33
C ASP A 364 12.90 -4.89 27.30
N LYS A 365 12.16 -3.90 27.79
CA LYS A 365 11.67 -2.74 27.04
C LYS A 365 12.78 -1.88 26.45
N THR A 366 13.97 -1.85 27.05
CA THR A 366 15.03 -0.95 26.60
C THR A 366 15.52 -1.37 25.21
N ARG A 367 15.93 -2.64 25.10
CA ARG A 367 16.44 -3.22 23.86
C ARG A 367 15.40 -3.28 22.74
N ILE A 368 14.13 -3.48 23.09
CA ILE A 368 13.06 -3.64 22.10
C ILE A 368 12.60 -2.30 21.54
N LEU A 369 12.33 -1.31 22.39
CA LEU A 369 11.83 0.00 21.93
C LEU A 369 12.84 0.72 21.03
N GLU A 370 14.14 0.58 21.28
CA GLU A 370 15.21 1.14 20.43
C GLU A 370 15.20 0.58 18.99
N LYS A 371 14.65 -0.63 18.79
CA LYS A 371 14.49 -1.21 17.46
C LYS A 371 13.18 -0.79 16.77
N MET A 372 12.19 -0.34 17.52
CA MET A 372 10.83 -0.06 17.04
C MET A 372 10.62 1.39 16.63
N PHE A 373 11.29 2.32 17.32
CA PHE A 373 11.12 3.74 17.07
C PHE A 373 12.46 4.45 17.00
N ASP A 374 12.65 5.18 15.90
CA ASP A 374 13.83 5.98 15.67
C ASP A 374 13.45 7.45 15.48
N ARG A 375 14.00 8.31 16.35
CA ARG A 375 13.72 9.77 16.35
C ARG A 375 14.16 10.45 15.05
N ARG A 376 15.03 9.81 14.25
CA ARG A 376 15.56 10.33 12.97
C ARG A 376 14.50 10.83 11.98
N TYR A 377 13.24 10.43 12.11
CA TYR A 377 12.16 10.74 11.17
C TYR A 377 10.98 11.51 11.77
N SER A 378 11.08 12.01 13.01
CA SER A 378 10.08 12.96 13.51
C SER A 378 10.18 14.25 12.69
N VAL A 379 9.28 14.44 11.73
CA VAL A 379 9.24 15.65 10.87
C VAL A 379 9.16 16.92 11.72
N ASN A 380 8.48 16.86 12.86
CA ASN A 380 8.40 17.98 13.81
C ASN A 380 9.75 18.31 14.46
N GLU A 381 10.62 17.31 14.71
CA GLU A 381 12.00 17.61 15.11
C GLU A 381 12.81 18.09 13.93
N LEU A 382 12.73 17.48 12.75
CA LEU A 382 13.42 17.95 11.54
C LEU A 382 13.15 19.44 11.23
N VAL A 383 11.89 19.86 11.29
CA VAL A 383 11.49 21.26 11.07
C VAL A 383 11.96 22.16 12.21
N LYS A 384 11.86 21.73 13.48
CA LYS A 384 12.39 22.50 14.64
C LYS A 384 13.90 22.58 14.68
N THR A 385 14.58 21.57 14.15
CA THR A 385 16.04 21.45 14.12
C THR A 385 16.61 22.22 12.94
N ALA A 386 15.83 22.36 11.86
CA ALA A 386 16.18 23.14 10.67
C ALA A 386 16.43 24.64 10.94
N ASP A 387 15.90 25.16 12.04
CA ASP A 387 16.02 26.58 12.44
C ASP A 387 17.24 26.89 13.34
N GLY A 388 18.32 26.09 13.33
CA GLY A 388 19.54 26.47 14.05
C GLY A 388 20.73 25.51 14.00
N GLU A 389 21.77 25.81 14.80
CA GLU A 389 23.05 25.07 14.90
C GLU A 389 22.90 23.57 15.26
N LYS A 390 21.70 23.13 15.65
CA LYS A 390 21.37 21.73 15.99
C LYS A 390 21.23 20.80 14.78
N ILE A 391 21.15 21.33 13.54
CA ILE A 391 21.19 20.53 12.31
C ILE A 391 22.45 19.67 12.24
N THR A 392 23.61 20.23 12.59
CA THR A 392 24.90 19.56 12.44
C THR A 392 25.02 18.37 13.38
N GLU A 393 24.50 18.51 14.61
CA GLU A 393 24.43 17.43 15.60
C GLU A 393 23.44 16.35 15.16
N PHE A 394 22.29 16.74 14.62
CA PHE A 394 21.30 15.82 14.05
C PHE A 394 21.87 15.00 12.88
N ILE A 395 22.50 15.67 11.90
CA ILE A 395 23.13 15.01 10.73
C ILE A 395 24.26 14.09 11.19
N SER A 396 25.10 14.52 12.13
CA SER A 396 26.21 13.71 12.67
C SER A 396 25.70 12.45 13.36
N ASN A 397 24.69 12.58 14.22
CA ASN A 397 24.02 11.44 14.87
C ASN A 397 23.35 10.49 13.87
N LEU A 398 22.81 11.03 12.76
CA LEU A 398 22.18 10.27 11.70
C LEU A 398 23.20 9.47 10.86
N MET A 399 24.40 10.02 10.69
CA MET A 399 25.53 9.43 9.96
C MET A 399 26.22 8.32 10.76
N ILE A 400 26.60 8.58 12.02
CA ILE A 400 27.33 7.64 12.90
C ILE A 400 26.54 6.32 13.11
N LYS A 401 25.21 6.36 13.12
CA LYS A 401 24.37 5.16 13.29
C LYS A 401 24.01 4.46 11.97
N ASN A 402 24.26 5.06 10.81
CA ASN A 402 24.06 4.43 9.51
C ASN A 402 25.41 3.97 8.92
N LYS A 403 25.89 2.78 9.35
CA LYS A 403 27.13 2.18 8.81
C LYS A 403 27.21 2.11 7.28
N LYS A 404 26.07 2.12 6.56
CA LYS A 404 25.99 2.16 5.09
C LYS A 404 26.20 3.54 4.47
N LEU A 405 25.87 4.64 5.17
CA LEU A 405 26.05 6.01 4.67
C LEU A 405 27.47 6.52 4.85
N GLU A 406 28.13 6.21 5.98
CA GLU A 406 29.54 6.54 6.22
C GLU A 406 30.45 6.04 5.10
N THR A 407 30.29 4.78 4.68
CA THR A 407 31.08 4.18 3.60
C THR A 407 30.88 4.81 2.22
N ARG A 408 29.70 5.39 1.93
CA ARG A 408 29.39 5.94 0.59
C ARG A 408 29.90 7.37 0.39
N LEU A 409 30.09 8.13 1.46
CA LEU A 409 30.59 9.50 1.38
C LEU A 409 32.12 9.56 1.42
N TRP A 410 32.79 8.67 2.17
CA TRP A 410 34.26 8.57 2.11
C TRP A 410 34.78 7.96 0.80
N ALA A 411 34.00 7.11 0.13
CA ALA A 411 34.34 6.61 -1.21
C ALA A 411 34.21 7.67 -2.32
N LYS A 412 33.55 8.82 -2.07
CA LYS A 412 33.43 9.92 -3.03
C LYS A 412 34.52 10.99 -2.90
N ASN A 413 35.32 10.97 -1.82
CA ASN A 413 36.36 11.97 -1.56
C ASN A 413 37.79 11.51 -1.89
N SER A 414 37.97 10.32 -2.47
CA SER A 414 39.31 9.80 -2.80
C SER A 414 39.76 9.98 -4.25
N ASP A 415 38.89 10.38 -5.18
CA ASP A 415 39.25 10.52 -6.60
C ASP A 415 38.98 11.93 -7.13
N THR A 416 39.75 12.89 -6.63
CA THR A 416 39.98 14.16 -7.33
C THR A 416 41.48 14.30 -7.56
N ARG A 417 41.97 13.83 -8.71
CA ARG A 417 43.23 14.30 -9.30
C ARG A 417 42.90 15.02 -10.59
N ILE A 418 43.16 16.33 -10.55
CA ILE A 418 43.12 17.25 -11.67
C ILE A 418 44.39 17.02 -12.50
N VAL A 419 44.23 16.48 -13.72
CA VAL A 419 44.69 17.03 -15.01
C VAL A 419 43.75 16.49 -16.08
#